data_AF-A0A386AXU4-F1
#
_entry.id   AF-A0A386AXU4-F1
#
_cell.length_a   1.000
_cell.length_b   1.000
_cell.length_c   1.000
_cell.angle_alpha   90.00
_cell.angle_beta   90.00
_cell.angle_gamma   90.00
#
_symmetry.space_group_name_H-M   'P 1'
#
loop_
_entity.id
_entity.type
_entity.pdbx_description
1 polymer ?
#
loop_
_entity_poly.entity_id
_entity_poly.type
_entity_poly.pdbx_seq_one_letter_code
_entity_poly.pdbx_strand_id
1 'polypeptide(L)'
;MNSTLENLQTWDTIQWNTVNEQVRNLKFRIFMAKQTGNRLRLRRLQKLMLNSRYNALHAVRRATVINSGRKTPRIDKVLVEEKQQRMELVEWLCGTQLSKYQPKPVKRVKIPKPNGKTKPPGIPTITDRCIQAMVLNALEPEWEACFEANSYGFRPGRSPHDAIARVFTILSVKSKGKNRKQWILDADIEGFFDNICHDYILEKLDNFPGRHLIQKWLKAGYMEKSMYHPTELGTTQGGIISPLLANIALHGLESYIGATPDSTGRICGTRNYIRYANDFIVLCSSEQEAKETKDQIANWLKQRGLRFAPDKIHIHHIEDGFDFLGVNIRHFKTRAKHKTQGKVLLIRPSTKSIRSITQKLRNEWQLLRGKSITEVLNRINPIITGWANYHRKYDAINTFRKLDNWTFQKSWEYASRAHGNKSKYWIYDKYFGNFNLARKDRWTFGDKETGNHLKKFAWFNVQRHIMVKGAHSPCDPKLKEYWEGRQTRLFKATSLPSELKIAKQQDFKCPVCADSLYGREALHKHHLIPRKIMPIDNYWNLVYVHHQCYQQLHAQPQLERQLQKILFEMKRAQTKRLNKAQRQALGALKDELFEHKA
;
A
#
# COMPACT_ATOMS: atom_id res chain seq x y z
N MET A 1 -51.17 0.77 -15.42
CA MET A 1 -50.06 -0.04 -15.96
C MET A 1 -48.79 0.82 -16.02
N ASN A 2 -47.96 0.81 -14.98
CA ASN A 2 -46.59 1.32 -15.03
C ASN A 2 -45.72 0.39 -14.17
N SER A 3 -45.55 -0.84 -14.67
CA SER A 3 -44.59 -1.81 -14.16
C SER A 3 -43.25 -1.56 -14.84
N THR A 4 -42.50 -0.57 -14.36
CA THR A 4 -41.07 -0.52 -14.59
C THR A 4 -40.42 -1.49 -13.61
N LEU A 5 -40.05 -2.67 -14.11
CA LEU A 5 -39.09 -3.58 -13.49
C LEU A 5 -37.86 -2.78 -13.01
N GLU A 6 -37.78 -2.51 -11.72
CA GLU A 6 -36.51 -2.24 -11.06
C GLU A 6 -35.65 -3.49 -11.25
N ASN A 7 -34.75 -3.45 -12.22
CA ASN A 7 -33.70 -4.46 -12.38
C ASN A 7 -32.94 -4.56 -11.05
N LEU A 8 -33.22 -5.61 -10.27
CA LEU A 8 -32.49 -5.96 -9.05
C LEU A 8 -31.05 -6.32 -9.43
N GLN A 9 -30.20 -5.30 -9.55
CA GLN A 9 -28.77 -5.48 -9.72
C GLN A 9 -28.24 -6.25 -8.52
N THR A 10 -27.79 -7.48 -8.74
CA THR A 10 -27.07 -8.25 -7.74
C THR A 10 -25.60 -7.81 -7.71
N TRP A 11 -24.93 -8.01 -6.58
CA TRP A 11 -23.52 -7.57 -6.42
C TRP A 11 -22.58 -8.10 -7.53
N ASP A 12 -22.91 -9.25 -8.11
CA ASP A 12 -22.11 -9.87 -9.17
C ASP A 12 -22.36 -9.25 -10.54
N THR A 13 -23.55 -8.69 -10.82
CA THR A 13 -23.87 -8.09 -12.12
C THR A 13 -23.36 -6.64 -12.25
N ILE A 14 -22.77 -6.08 -11.19
CA ILE A 14 -22.19 -4.73 -11.21
C ILE A 14 -21.01 -4.66 -12.21
N GLN A 15 -21.13 -3.74 -13.16
CA GLN A 15 -20.02 -3.35 -14.05
C GLN A 15 -19.04 -2.44 -13.32
N TRP A 16 -18.06 -3.04 -12.63
CA TRP A 16 -17.09 -2.30 -11.82
C TRP A 16 -16.22 -1.32 -12.59
N ASN A 17 -16.09 -1.48 -13.91
CA ASN A 17 -15.27 -0.63 -14.79
C ASN A 17 -15.92 0.74 -14.85
N THR A 18 -17.21 0.74 -15.16
CA THR A 18 -18.08 1.91 -15.18
C THR A 18 -18.07 2.60 -13.81
N VAL A 19 -18.23 1.83 -12.73
CA VAL A 19 -18.18 2.38 -11.35
C VAL A 19 -16.84 3.08 -11.08
N ASN A 20 -15.72 2.41 -11.35
CA ASN A 20 -14.38 2.93 -11.10
C ASN A 20 -14.07 4.15 -11.97
N GLU A 21 -14.49 4.12 -13.24
CA GLU A 21 -14.31 5.20 -14.19
C GLU A 21 -15.11 6.44 -13.79
N GLN A 22 -16.39 6.30 -13.44
CA GLN A 22 -17.22 7.42 -13.02
C GLN A 22 -16.68 8.11 -11.77
N VAL A 23 -16.27 7.32 -10.76
CA VAL A 23 -15.64 7.86 -9.55
C VAL A 23 -14.32 8.56 -9.90
N ARG A 24 -13.48 7.95 -10.75
CA ARG A 24 -12.19 8.54 -11.19
C ARG A 24 -12.38 9.86 -11.93
N ASN A 25 -13.32 9.91 -12.86
CA ASN A 25 -13.64 11.10 -13.65
C ASN A 25 -14.15 12.23 -12.75
N LEU A 26 -14.99 11.93 -11.76
CA LEU A 26 -15.41 12.91 -10.76
C LEU A 26 -14.22 13.39 -9.91
N LYS A 27 -13.31 12.50 -9.48
CA LYS A 27 -12.09 12.91 -8.77
C LYS A 27 -11.23 13.86 -9.61
N PHE A 28 -11.04 13.57 -10.89
CA PHE A 28 -10.29 14.45 -11.81
C PHE A 28 -10.95 15.82 -11.93
N ARG A 29 -12.28 15.88 -12.07
CA ARG A 29 -13.02 17.14 -12.15
C ARG A 29 -12.88 17.97 -10.87
N ILE A 30 -12.93 17.33 -9.69
CA ILE A 30 -12.72 17.99 -8.38
C ILE A 30 -11.30 18.55 -8.28
N PHE A 31 -10.29 17.74 -8.62
CA PHE A 31 -8.89 18.14 -8.63
C PHE A 31 -8.65 19.36 -9.53
N MET A 32 -9.16 19.31 -10.77
CA MET A 32 -9.05 20.42 -11.72
C MET A 32 -9.78 21.67 -11.23
N ALA A 33 -10.98 21.54 -10.64
CA ALA A 33 -11.72 22.69 -10.10
C ALA A 33 -10.98 23.39 -8.95
N LYS A 34 -10.21 22.66 -8.14
CA LYS A 34 -9.34 23.25 -7.12
C LYS A 34 -8.15 23.96 -7.75
N GLN A 35 -7.48 23.36 -8.73
CA GLN A 35 -6.35 23.98 -9.43
C GLN A 35 -6.73 25.27 -10.15
N THR A 36 -7.91 25.33 -10.77
CA THR A 36 -8.38 26.55 -11.45
C THR A 36 -8.97 27.60 -10.51
N GLY A 37 -9.03 27.34 -9.20
CA GLY A 37 -9.59 28.27 -8.21
C GLY A 37 -11.11 28.41 -8.23
N ASN A 38 -11.85 27.61 -9.01
CA ASN A 38 -13.30 27.71 -9.09
C ASN A 38 -13.99 27.02 -7.90
N ARG A 39 -14.13 27.77 -6.79
CA ARG A 39 -14.70 27.29 -5.53
C ARG A 39 -16.14 26.78 -5.67
N LEU A 40 -16.99 27.47 -6.43
CA LEU A 40 -18.39 27.06 -6.62
C LEU A 40 -18.50 25.71 -7.33
N ARG A 41 -17.76 25.54 -8.44
CA ARG A 41 -17.70 24.28 -9.18
C ARG A 41 -17.14 23.16 -8.31
N LEU A 42 -16.08 23.42 -7.55
CA LEU A 42 -15.50 22.47 -6.61
C LEU A 42 -16.54 21.93 -5.62
N ARG A 43 -17.27 22.81 -4.93
CA ARG A 43 -18.29 22.40 -3.95
C ARG A 43 -19.47 21.67 -4.59
N ARG A 44 -19.91 22.08 -5.79
CA ARG A 44 -20.96 21.36 -6.55
C ARG A 44 -20.53 19.94 -6.92
N LEU A 45 -19.29 19.76 -7.39
CA LEU A 45 -18.75 18.43 -7.73
C LEU A 45 -18.57 17.54 -6.49
N GLN A 46 -18.19 18.12 -5.36
CA GLN A 46 -18.12 17.39 -4.09
C GLN A 46 -19.50 16.93 -3.61
N LYS A 47 -20.53 17.78 -3.72
CA LYS A 47 -21.93 17.37 -3.45
C LYS A 47 -22.36 16.24 -4.39
N LEU A 48 -22.06 16.35 -5.68
CA LEU A 48 -22.35 15.30 -6.67
C LEU A 48 -21.65 13.98 -6.30
N MET A 49 -20.38 14.02 -5.90
CA MET A 49 -19.64 12.83 -5.46
C MET A 49 -20.27 12.19 -4.23
N LEU A 50 -20.70 12.98 -3.24
CA LEU A 50 -21.33 12.47 -2.01
C LEU A 50 -22.69 11.81 -2.27
N ASN A 51 -23.44 12.28 -3.28
CA ASN A 51 -24.76 11.74 -3.63
C ASN A 51 -24.72 10.68 -4.74
N SER A 52 -23.53 10.30 -5.22
CA SER A 52 -23.39 9.37 -6.35
C SER A 52 -23.54 7.91 -5.91
N ARG A 53 -24.44 7.17 -6.56
CA ARG A 53 -24.55 5.70 -6.43
C ARG A 53 -23.23 4.99 -6.75
N TYR A 54 -22.48 5.45 -7.75
CA TYR A 54 -21.16 4.89 -8.08
C TYR A 54 -20.16 5.06 -6.93
N ASN A 55 -20.20 6.18 -6.22
CA ASN A 55 -19.35 6.40 -5.04
C ASN A 55 -19.78 5.49 -3.88
N ALA A 56 -21.09 5.29 -3.67
CA ALA A 56 -21.60 4.35 -2.66
C ALA A 56 -21.14 2.92 -2.94
N LEU A 57 -21.29 2.43 -4.18
CA LEU A 57 -20.81 1.12 -4.62
C LEU A 57 -19.30 0.95 -4.38
N HIS A 58 -18.51 1.95 -4.81
CA HIS A 58 -17.06 1.95 -4.64
C HIS A 58 -16.64 1.97 -3.15
N ALA A 59 -17.36 2.74 -2.32
CA ALA A 59 -17.12 2.83 -0.88
C ALA A 59 -17.44 1.53 -0.14
N VAL A 60 -18.59 0.89 -0.45
CA VAL A 60 -18.96 -0.41 0.12
C VAL A 60 -17.94 -1.47 -0.28
N ARG A 61 -17.55 -1.55 -1.56
CA ARG A 61 -16.50 -2.49 -2.02
C ARG A 61 -15.19 -2.29 -1.25
N ARG A 62 -14.77 -1.04 -1.05
CA ARG A 62 -13.56 -0.73 -0.28
C ARG A 62 -13.67 -1.21 1.17
N ALA A 63 -14.82 -0.99 1.82
CA ALA A 63 -15.02 -1.29 3.23
C ALA A 63 -15.23 -2.79 3.52
N THR A 64 -15.90 -3.53 2.63
CA THR A 64 -16.32 -4.92 2.84
C THR A 64 -15.47 -5.94 2.08
N VAL A 65 -14.86 -5.58 0.96
CA VAL A 65 -14.08 -6.52 0.12
C VAL A 65 -12.58 -6.28 0.26
N ILE A 66 -12.11 -5.05 0.03
CA ILE A 66 -10.68 -4.74 -0.10
C ILE A 66 -9.97 -4.64 1.26
N ASN A 67 -10.64 -4.08 2.27
CA ASN A 67 -10.02 -3.87 3.58
C ASN A 67 -9.79 -5.21 4.31
N SER A 68 -8.55 -5.48 4.71
CA SER A 68 -8.16 -6.67 5.46
C SER A 68 -8.88 -6.81 6.82
N GLY A 69 -9.19 -5.68 7.47
CA GLY A 69 -9.99 -5.61 8.69
C GLY A 69 -11.51 -5.74 8.49
N ARG A 70 -11.96 -6.42 7.43
CA ARG A 70 -13.40 -6.63 7.15
C ARG A 70 -14.06 -7.59 8.14
N LYS A 71 -13.33 -8.59 8.63
CA LYS A 71 -13.83 -9.66 9.52
C LYS A 71 -13.78 -9.33 11.02
N THR A 72 -13.44 -8.09 11.40
CA THR A 72 -13.32 -7.72 12.82
C THR A 72 -14.67 -7.22 13.34
N PRO A 73 -15.30 -7.92 14.30
CA PRO A 73 -16.60 -7.54 14.85
C PRO A 73 -16.52 -6.24 15.67
N ARG A 74 -17.50 -5.35 15.44
CA ARG A 74 -17.51 -3.94 15.88
C ARG A 74 -18.39 -3.75 17.12
N ILE A 75 -18.77 -2.50 17.43
CA ILE A 75 -19.73 -2.21 18.52
C ILE A 75 -21.11 -2.77 18.19
N ASP A 76 -21.53 -2.58 16.94
CA ASP A 76 -22.78 -3.10 16.40
C ASP A 76 -22.74 -4.61 16.10
N LYS A 77 -21.55 -5.25 16.18
CA LYS A 77 -21.31 -6.66 15.83
C LYS A 77 -21.77 -7.06 14.41
N VAL A 78 -22.12 -6.09 13.56
CA VAL A 78 -22.53 -6.31 12.18
C VAL A 78 -21.33 -6.61 11.30
N LEU A 79 -21.40 -7.74 10.59
CA LEU A 79 -20.48 -8.10 9.52
C LEU A 79 -21.29 -8.15 8.21
N VAL A 80 -20.74 -7.56 7.16
CA VAL A 80 -21.35 -7.55 5.83
C VAL A 80 -20.55 -8.48 4.93
N GLU A 81 -20.88 -9.77 5.00
CA GLU A 81 -20.19 -10.83 4.24
C GLU A 81 -21.00 -11.25 3.00
N GLU A 82 -22.32 -11.35 3.16
CA GLU A 82 -23.30 -11.69 2.12
C GLU A 82 -23.35 -10.63 1.02
N LYS A 83 -23.62 -11.08 -0.22
CA LYS A 83 -23.74 -10.18 -1.38
C LYS A 83 -24.98 -9.31 -1.31
N GLN A 84 -26.10 -9.87 -0.83
CA GLN A 84 -27.36 -9.15 -0.66
C GLN A 84 -27.24 -8.02 0.36
N GLN A 85 -26.65 -8.30 1.53
CA GLN A 85 -26.38 -7.29 2.56
C GLN A 85 -25.55 -6.11 2.05
N ARG A 86 -24.63 -6.34 1.10
CA ARG A 86 -23.86 -5.26 0.47
C ARG A 86 -24.73 -4.36 -0.39
N MET A 87 -25.65 -4.93 -1.16
CA MET A 87 -26.58 -4.16 -2.00
C MET A 87 -27.58 -3.39 -1.14
N GLU A 88 -28.14 -4.01 -0.10
CA GLU A 88 -29.00 -3.33 0.87
C GLU A 88 -28.29 -2.13 1.51
N LEU A 89 -27.00 -2.29 1.87
CA LEU A 89 -26.20 -1.18 2.37
C LEU A 89 -25.98 -0.07 1.32
N VAL A 90 -25.84 -0.42 0.03
CA VAL A 90 -25.73 0.57 -1.05
C VAL A 90 -27.04 1.33 -1.21
N GLU A 91 -28.18 0.64 -1.26
CA GLU A 91 -29.49 1.30 -1.36
C GLU A 91 -29.76 2.19 -0.16
N TRP A 92 -29.46 1.69 1.04
CA TRP A 92 -29.57 2.48 2.26
C TRP A 92 -28.70 3.73 2.20
N LEU A 93 -27.45 3.64 1.73
CA LEU A 93 -26.57 4.80 1.57
C LEU A 93 -27.09 5.79 0.51
N CYS A 94 -27.72 5.31 -0.56
CA CYS A 94 -28.28 6.15 -1.61
C CYS A 94 -29.57 6.87 -1.16
N GLY A 95 -30.41 6.20 -0.37
CA GLY A 95 -31.65 6.77 0.17
C GLY A 95 -31.44 7.66 1.41
N THR A 96 -30.28 7.53 2.08
CA THR A 96 -30.00 8.29 3.30
C THR A 96 -29.52 9.70 3.01
N GLN A 97 -30.18 10.69 3.62
CA GLN A 97 -29.64 12.05 3.69
C GLN A 97 -28.44 12.08 4.63
N LEU A 98 -27.23 12.06 4.06
CA LEU A 98 -25.98 12.09 4.82
C LEU A 98 -25.90 13.29 5.79
N SER A 99 -26.57 14.40 5.49
CA SER A 99 -26.68 15.57 6.38
C SER A 99 -27.26 15.25 7.77
N LYS A 100 -28.22 14.33 7.81
CA LYS A 100 -28.94 13.94 9.03
C LYS A 100 -28.29 12.76 9.76
N TYR A 101 -27.35 12.06 9.12
CA TYR A 101 -26.70 10.89 9.70
C TYR A 101 -25.97 11.23 11.02
N GLN A 102 -26.12 10.36 12.01
CA GLN A 102 -25.39 10.41 13.29
C GLN A 102 -24.41 9.23 13.38
N PRO A 103 -23.10 9.49 13.42
CA PRO A 103 -22.10 8.44 13.61
C PRO A 103 -22.19 7.76 14.97
N LYS A 104 -21.80 6.49 15.01
CA LYS A 104 -21.67 5.74 16.26
C LYS A 104 -20.26 5.91 16.85
N PRO A 105 -20.10 5.76 18.19
CA PRO A 105 -18.76 5.76 18.80
C PRO A 105 -17.89 4.64 18.22
N VAL A 106 -16.56 4.82 18.26
CA VAL A 106 -15.62 3.81 17.73
C VAL A 106 -15.24 2.76 18.78
N LYS A 107 -15.01 1.51 18.35
CA LYS A 107 -14.57 0.43 19.26
C LYS A 107 -13.06 0.52 19.47
N ARG A 108 -12.58 0.70 20.70
CA ARG A 108 -11.14 0.56 21.00
C ARG A 108 -10.77 -0.89 21.23
N VAL A 109 -9.80 -1.38 20.46
CA VAL A 109 -9.23 -2.73 20.63
C VAL A 109 -7.78 -2.60 21.06
N LYS A 110 -7.37 -3.20 22.19
CA LYS A 110 -5.96 -3.14 22.62
C LYS A 110 -5.09 -3.98 21.70
N ILE A 111 -4.21 -3.34 20.94
CA ILE A 111 -3.15 -4.00 20.17
C ILE A 111 -1.80 -3.72 20.85
N PRO A 112 -1.05 -4.76 21.25
CA PRO A 112 0.28 -4.59 21.83
C PRO A 112 1.26 -4.09 20.76
N LYS A 113 2.03 -3.04 21.07
CA LYS A 113 3.17 -2.63 20.21
C LYS A 113 4.43 -3.42 20.57
N PRO A 114 5.44 -3.44 19.68
CA PRO A 114 6.77 -3.98 19.99
C PRO A 114 7.43 -3.32 21.21
N ASN A 115 7.04 -2.10 21.55
CA ASN A 115 7.62 -1.30 22.64
C ASN A 115 6.87 -1.46 23.98
N GLY A 116 5.99 -2.46 24.12
CA GLY A 116 5.17 -2.70 25.32
C GLY A 116 3.97 -1.76 25.49
N LYS A 117 4.01 -0.53 24.96
CA LYS A 117 2.87 0.41 25.01
C LYS A 117 1.69 -0.09 24.14
N THR A 118 0.46 -0.05 24.64
CA THR A 118 -0.73 -0.33 23.83
C THR A 118 -1.17 0.92 23.06
N LYS A 119 -1.48 0.80 21.77
CA LYS A 119 -2.16 1.87 21.02
C LYS A 119 -3.45 1.32 20.44
N PRO A 120 -4.60 1.57 21.08
CA PRO A 120 -5.83 0.95 20.64
C PRO A 120 -6.36 1.64 19.37
N PRO A 121 -6.39 0.98 18.19
CA PRO A 121 -7.15 1.52 17.08
C PRO A 121 -8.63 1.64 17.46
N GLY A 122 -9.23 2.77 17.10
CA GLY A 122 -10.67 2.95 17.06
C GLY A 122 -11.21 2.37 15.75
N ILE A 123 -11.98 1.29 15.85
CA ILE A 123 -12.62 0.64 14.70
C ILE A 123 -14.05 1.18 14.59
N PRO A 124 -14.38 1.99 13.55
CA PRO A 124 -15.74 2.52 13.36
C PRO A 124 -16.75 1.41 13.04
N THR A 125 -18.02 1.73 12.81
CA THR A 125 -18.96 0.75 12.25
C THR A 125 -18.73 0.52 10.74
N ILE A 126 -19.38 -0.48 10.13
CA ILE A 126 -19.26 -0.69 8.68
C ILE A 126 -19.89 0.47 7.90
N THR A 127 -21.04 0.98 8.36
CA THR A 127 -21.74 2.14 7.80
C THR A 127 -20.86 3.37 7.87
N ASP A 128 -20.26 3.66 9.04
CA ASP A 128 -19.33 4.78 9.20
C ASP A 128 -18.13 4.66 8.27
N ARG A 129 -17.55 3.45 8.10
CA ARG A 129 -16.46 3.26 7.14
C ARG A 129 -16.89 3.56 5.70
N CYS A 130 -18.09 3.14 5.29
CA CYS A 130 -18.59 3.40 3.94
C CYS A 130 -18.77 4.91 3.72
N ILE A 131 -19.42 5.60 4.65
CA ILE A 131 -19.61 7.06 4.55
C ILE A 131 -18.25 7.79 4.60
N GLN A 132 -17.33 7.37 5.47
CA GLN A 132 -15.95 7.90 5.49
C GLN A 132 -15.23 7.68 4.15
N ALA A 133 -15.42 6.54 3.49
CA ALA A 133 -14.86 6.27 2.16
C ALA A 133 -15.49 7.14 1.07
N MET A 134 -16.80 7.40 1.14
CA MET A 134 -17.49 8.32 0.23
C MET A 134 -16.98 9.76 0.40
N VAL A 135 -16.88 10.23 1.65
CA VAL A 135 -16.34 11.56 1.99
C VAL A 135 -14.88 11.66 1.57
N LEU A 136 -14.07 10.62 1.80
CA LEU A 136 -12.68 10.57 1.34
C LEU A 136 -12.59 10.74 -0.18
N ASN A 137 -13.43 10.08 -0.98
CA ASN A 137 -13.40 10.22 -2.43
C ASN A 137 -13.75 11.64 -2.91
N ALA A 138 -14.52 12.41 -2.14
CA ALA A 138 -14.85 13.80 -2.43
C ALA A 138 -13.78 14.80 -1.96
N LEU A 139 -13.12 14.52 -0.83
CA LEU A 139 -12.17 15.43 -0.19
C LEU A 139 -10.71 15.22 -0.64
N GLU A 140 -10.29 13.98 -0.87
CA GLU A 140 -8.92 13.62 -1.28
C GLU A 140 -8.46 14.37 -2.54
N PRO A 141 -9.25 14.51 -3.63
CA PRO A 141 -8.79 15.19 -4.84
C PRO A 141 -8.64 16.71 -4.66
N GLU A 142 -9.41 17.34 -3.77
CA GLU A 142 -9.22 18.75 -3.43
C GLU A 142 -7.85 18.97 -2.78
N TRP A 143 -7.52 18.14 -1.79
CA TRP A 143 -6.28 18.30 -1.05
C TRP A 143 -5.05 17.81 -1.79
N GLU A 144 -5.18 16.77 -2.61
CA GLU A 144 -4.10 16.35 -3.49
C GLU A 144 -3.67 17.43 -4.50
N ALA A 145 -4.56 18.37 -4.84
CA ALA A 145 -4.23 19.50 -5.71
C ALA A 145 -3.36 20.56 -5.02
N CYS A 146 -3.34 20.62 -3.69
CA CYS A 146 -2.59 21.64 -2.93
C CYS A 146 -1.53 21.06 -1.97
N PHE A 147 -1.52 19.75 -1.71
CA PHE A 147 -0.55 19.15 -0.80
C PHE A 147 0.88 19.33 -1.27
N GLU A 148 1.76 19.58 -0.30
CA GLU A 148 3.17 19.88 -0.53
C GLU A 148 3.91 18.69 -1.16
N ALA A 149 4.90 18.99 -1.99
CA ALA A 149 5.61 17.98 -2.77
C ALA A 149 6.42 17.00 -1.91
N ASN A 150 6.97 17.45 -0.76
CA ASN A 150 7.78 16.60 0.10
C ASN A 150 6.99 15.93 1.24
N SER A 151 5.66 15.95 1.17
CA SER A 151 4.77 15.11 2.00
C SER A 151 4.40 13.81 1.27
N TYR A 152 4.73 12.67 1.88
CA TYR A 152 4.60 11.34 1.25
C TYR A 152 3.62 10.41 1.98
N GLY A 153 3.47 10.53 3.30
CA GLY A 153 2.67 9.60 4.10
C GLY A 153 1.18 9.65 3.75
N PHE A 154 0.54 8.48 3.69
CA PHE A 154 -0.91 8.32 3.45
C PHE A 154 -1.48 8.93 2.16
N ARG A 155 -0.64 9.30 1.20
CA ARG A 155 -1.07 9.88 -0.08
C ARG A 155 -1.12 8.84 -1.21
N PRO A 156 -2.07 8.95 -2.16
CA PRO A 156 -2.17 8.04 -3.28
C PRO A 156 -0.92 8.08 -4.17
N GLY A 157 -0.43 6.91 -4.56
CA GLY A 157 0.74 6.77 -5.45
C GLY A 157 2.10 7.04 -4.78
N ARG A 158 2.14 7.48 -3.52
CA ARG A 158 3.36 7.77 -2.75
C ARG A 158 3.65 6.67 -1.72
N SER A 159 4.93 6.37 -1.53
CA SER A 159 5.44 5.29 -0.69
C SER A 159 6.56 5.78 0.24
N PRO A 160 6.90 5.02 1.31
CA PRO A 160 8.07 5.32 2.14
C PRO A 160 9.37 5.47 1.31
N HIS A 161 9.47 4.67 0.25
CA HIS A 161 10.62 4.69 -0.65
C HIS A 161 10.74 5.99 -1.45
N ASP A 162 9.64 6.71 -1.71
CA ASP A 162 9.69 8.03 -2.35
C ASP A 162 10.34 9.05 -1.41
N ALA A 163 9.99 9.04 -0.12
CA ALA A 163 10.59 9.89 0.89
C ALA A 163 12.10 9.60 1.02
N ILE A 164 12.48 8.34 1.19
CA ILE A 164 13.89 7.94 1.31
C ILE A 164 14.68 8.26 0.04
N ALA A 165 14.09 8.09 -1.15
CA ALA A 165 14.74 8.47 -2.40
C ALA A 165 14.97 9.98 -2.48
N ARG A 166 14.03 10.79 -1.99
CA ARG A 166 14.20 12.25 -1.90
C ARG A 166 15.34 12.62 -0.95
N VAL A 167 15.42 11.99 0.22
CA VAL A 167 16.55 12.13 1.16
C VAL A 167 17.87 11.81 0.46
N PHE A 168 17.92 10.67 -0.24
CA PHE A 168 19.11 10.25 -0.98
C PHE A 168 19.50 11.29 -2.02
N THR A 169 18.55 11.78 -2.83
CA THR A 169 18.82 12.79 -3.85
C THR A 169 19.43 14.03 -3.22
N ILE A 170 18.86 14.57 -2.14
CA ILE A 170 19.35 15.80 -1.49
C ILE A 170 20.74 15.60 -0.88
N LEU A 171 20.96 14.50 -0.16
CA LEU A 171 22.23 14.23 0.53
C LEU A 171 23.34 13.73 -0.41
N SER A 172 22.97 13.17 -1.57
CA SER A 172 23.92 12.70 -2.58
C SER A 172 24.50 13.82 -3.45
N VAL A 173 23.84 14.99 -3.49
CA VAL A 173 24.34 16.11 -4.31
C VAL A 173 25.73 16.48 -3.82
N LYS A 174 26.67 16.57 -4.76
CA LYS A 174 28.02 17.11 -4.58
C LYS A 174 27.97 18.63 -4.36
N SER A 175 27.06 19.12 -3.53
CA SER A 175 26.99 20.52 -3.16
C SER A 175 28.32 20.87 -2.48
N LYS A 176 29.15 21.63 -3.20
CA LYS A 176 30.40 22.20 -2.68
C LYS A 176 30.05 23.46 -1.87
N GLY A 177 30.76 23.69 -0.77
CA GLY A 177 30.63 24.91 0.04
C GLY A 177 29.57 24.87 1.15
N LYS A 178 29.26 26.05 1.71
CA LYS A 178 28.40 26.27 2.91
C LYS A 178 26.94 25.77 2.78
N ASN A 179 26.51 25.36 1.59
CA ASN A 179 25.14 24.89 1.33
C ASN A 179 24.98 23.36 1.40
N ARG A 180 26.04 22.63 1.77
CA ARG A 180 25.95 21.17 1.97
C ARG A 180 25.07 20.87 3.19
N LYS A 181 24.02 20.08 2.99
CA LYS A 181 23.16 19.63 4.08
C LYS A 181 23.84 18.50 4.83
N GLN A 182 24.26 18.77 6.05
CA GLN A 182 25.02 17.84 6.89
C GLN A 182 24.34 17.54 8.21
N TRP A 183 23.44 18.42 8.64
CA TRP A 183 22.70 18.32 9.88
C TRP A 183 21.27 17.93 9.61
N ILE A 184 20.77 16.94 10.35
CA ILE A 184 19.44 16.37 10.20
C ILE A 184 18.72 16.54 11.53
N LEU A 185 17.64 17.31 11.52
CA LEU A 185 16.65 17.31 12.59
C LEU A 185 15.68 16.15 12.31
N ASP A 186 15.79 15.09 13.09
CA ASP A 186 14.86 13.96 13.11
C ASP A 186 13.82 14.20 14.20
N ALA A 187 12.53 14.24 13.83
CA ALA A 187 11.47 14.57 14.77
C ALA A 187 10.18 13.77 14.54
N ASP A 188 9.54 13.42 15.66
CA ASP A 188 8.23 12.78 15.72
C ASP A 188 7.28 13.62 16.59
N ILE A 189 5.99 13.59 16.26
CA ILE A 189 4.93 14.30 16.96
C ILE A 189 4.30 13.36 18.00
N GLU A 190 4.24 13.83 19.26
CA GLU A 190 3.68 13.05 20.34
C GLU A 190 2.17 12.90 20.20
N GLY A 191 1.68 11.67 20.34
CA GLY A 191 0.24 11.39 20.35
C GLY A 191 -0.47 11.95 19.12
N PHE A 192 0.18 11.98 17.95
CA PHE A 192 -0.28 12.78 16.82
C PHE A 192 -1.76 12.60 16.46
N PHE A 193 -2.26 11.37 16.40
CA PHE A 193 -3.68 11.14 16.11
C PHE A 193 -4.60 11.51 17.28
N ASP A 194 -4.11 11.52 18.50
CA ASP A 194 -4.89 11.73 19.72
C ASP A 194 -4.97 13.22 20.12
N ASN A 195 -4.03 14.05 19.66
CA ASN A 195 -3.86 15.45 20.10
C ASN A 195 -4.25 16.51 19.07
N ILE A 196 -4.68 16.14 17.85
CA ILE A 196 -5.02 17.14 16.82
C ILE A 196 -6.25 17.97 17.24
N CYS A 197 -6.12 19.29 17.21
CA CYS A 197 -7.23 20.21 17.44
C CYS A 197 -8.32 20.06 16.36
N HIS A 198 -9.57 19.85 16.78
CA HIS A 198 -10.72 19.70 15.87
C HIS A 198 -11.02 20.99 15.12
N ASP A 199 -10.96 22.14 15.80
CA ASP A 199 -11.32 23.43 15.21
C ASP A 199 -10.40 23.79 14.05
N TYR A 200 -9.10 23.50 14.19
CA TYR A 200 -8.14 23.70 13.10
C TYR A 200 -8.47 22.87 11.86
N ILE A 201 -8.84 21.58 12.03
CA ILE A 201 -9.27 20.75 10.89
C ILE A 201 -10.52 21.36 10.24
N LEU A 202 -11.52 21.73 11.05
CA LEU A 202 -12.79 22.24 10.55
C LEU A 202 -12.64 23.59 9.84
N GLU A 203 -11.76 24.46 10.32
CA GLU A 203 -11.41 25.72 9.66
C GLU A 203 -10.81 25.45 8.27
N LYS A 204 -9.84 24.52 8.17
CA LYS A 204 -9.21 24.16 6.88
C LYS A 204 -10.16 23.51 5.89
N LEU A 205 -11.19 22.82 6.36
CA LEU A 205 -12.22 22.24 5.50
C LEU A 205 -13.17 23.28 4.90
N ASP A 206 -13.22 24.50 5.46
CA ASP A 206 -13.99 25.62 4.91
C ASP A 206 -15.46 25.20 4.66
N ASN A 207 -16.06 25.49 3.51
CA ASN A 207 -17.43 25.16 3.14
C ASN A 207 -17.55 23.78 2.46
N PHE A 208 -16.71 22.82 2.83
CA PHE A 208 -16.81 21.45 2.32
C PHE A 208 -18.20 20.86 2.67
N PRO A 209 -18.95 20.27 1.70
CA PRO A 209 -20.32 19.83 1.96
C PRO A 209 -20.46 18.74 3.02
N GLY A 210 -19.42 17.91 3.20
CA GLY A 210 -19.37 16.88 4.24
C GLY A 210 -18.71 17.32 5.54
N ARG A 211 -18.49 18.63 5.76
CA ARG A 211 -17.80 19.15 6.96
C ARG A 211 -18.49 18.73 8.25
N HIS A 212 -19.82 18.77 8.31
CA HIS A 212 -20.55 18.41 9.52
C HIS A 212 -20.37 16.92 9.87
N LEU A 213 -20.22 16.02 8.88
CA LEU A 213 -19.96 14.59 9.13
C LEU A 213 -18.61 14.41 9.81
N ILE A 214 -17.61 15.14 9.32
CA ILE A 214 -16.26 15.13 9.90
C ILE A 214 -16.30 15.66 11.33
N GLN A 215 -17.01 16.76 11.58
CA GLN A 215 -17.22 17.28 12.93
C GLN A 215 -17.87 16.25 13.86
N LYS A 216 -18.95 15.59 13.40
CA LYS A 216 -19.63 14.52 14.16
C LYS A 216 -18.69 13.34 14.44
N TRP A 217 -17.88 12.91 13.47
CA TRP A 217 -16.90 11.81 13.69
C TRP A 217 -15.81 12.17 14.69
N LEU A 218 -15.32 13.41 14.67
CA LEU A 218 -14.32 13.87 15.61
C LEU A 218 -14.87 13.89 17.05
N LYS A 219 -16.15 14.24 17.22
CA LYS A 219 -16.86 14.28 18.52
C LYS A 219 -17.57 12.98 18.92
N ALA A 220 -17.57 11.94 18.07
CA ALA A 220 -18.36 10.73 18.30
C ALA A 220 -17.93 9.91 19.53
N GLY A 221 -16.76 10.18 20.11
CA GLY A 221 -16.25 9.43 21.26
C GLY A 221 -15.77 8.01 20.89
N TYR A 222 -15.43 7.23 21.91
CA TYR A 222 -15.06 5.83 21.77
C TYR A 222 -15.66 4.97 22.88
N MET A 223 -15.82 3.67 22.61
CA MET A 223 -16.18 2.68 23.62
C MET A 223 -14.96 1.81 23.98
N GLU A 224 -14.68 1.69 25.28
CA GLU A 224 -13.70 0.78 25.85
C GLU A 224 -14.32 -0.01 26.99
N LYS A 225 -14.21 -1.35 26.97
CA LYS A 225 -14.84 -2.25 27.97
C LYS A 225 -16.32 -1.91 28.26
N SER A 226 -17.07 -1.59 27.21
CA SER A 226 -18.49 -1.19 27.27
C SER A 226 -18.78 0.15 27.96
N MET A 227 -17.75 0.94 28.30
CA MET A 227 -17.89 2.31 28.79
C MET A 227 -17.69 3.31 27.64
N TYR A 228 -18.54 4.33 27.58
CA TYR A 228 -18.41 5.44 26.63
C TYR A 228 -17.44 6.49 27.18
N HIS A 229 -16.56 6.97 26.31
CA HIS A 229 -15.64 8.05 26.60
C HIS A 229 -15.76 9.13 25.52
N PRO A 230 -15.96 10.41 25.90
CA PRO A 230 -15.95 11.50 24.94
C PRO A 230 -14.55 11.70 24.35
N THR A 231 -14.49 12.22 23.13
CA THR A 231 -13.24 12.58 22.44
C THR A 231 -13.24 14.10 22.26
N GLU A 232 -12.41 14.80 23.03
CA GLU A 232 -12.27 16.25 22.94
C GLU A 232 -11.19 16.67 21.92
N LEU A 233 -10.18 15.83 21.72
CA LEU A 233 -9.05 16.05 20.81
C LEU A 233 -8.76 14.81 19.96
N GLY A 234 -8.14 15.03 18.82
CA GLY A 234 -7.65 13.98 17.94
C GLY A 234 -8.68 13.40 16.98
N THR A 235 -8.22 12.50 16.11
CA THR A 235 -9.04 11.72 15.20
C THR A 235 -8.87 10.23 15.50
N THR A 236 -9.97 9.49 15.42
CA THR A 236 -9.99 8.06 15.75
C THR A 236 -9.04 7.28 14.84
N GLN A 237 -8.01 6.67 15.41
CA GLN A 237 -7.05 5.89 14.65
C GLN A 237 -7.68 4.58 14.13
N GLY A 238 -7.99 4.51 12.83
CA GLY A 238 -8.65 3.36 12.21
C GLY A 238 -9.81 3.74 11.30
N GLY A 239 -10.22 5.02 11.32
CA GLY A 239 -11.08 5.59 10.30
C GLY A 239 -10.42 5.64 8.92
N ILE A 240 -11.22 5.48 7.87
CA ILE A 240 -10.73 5.52 6.48
C ILE A 240 -10.26 6.93 6.11
N ILE A 241 -10.92 7.96 6.66
CA ILE A 241 -10.63 9.37 6.38
C ILE A 241 -9.54 9.97 7.29
N SER A 242 -9.31 9.39 8.47
CA SER A 242 -8.38 9.91 9.48
C SER A 242 -6.97 10.19 8.97
N PRO A 243 -6.35 9.35 8.09
CA PRO A 243 -5.05 9.66 7.52
C PRO A 243 -5.03 10.93 6.65
N LEU A 244 -6.12 11.22 5.94
CA LEU A 244 -6.25 12.46 5.16
C LEU A 244 -6.37 13.67 6.09
N LEU A 245 -7.20 13.58 7.13
CA LEU A 245 -7.36 14.66 8.12
C LEU A 245 -6.04 14.99 8.83
N ALA A 246 -5.26 13.96 9.17
CA ALA A 246 -3.89 14.10 9.67
C ALA A 246 -2.99 14.88 8.70
N ASN A 247 -3.04 14.57 7.40
CA ASN A 247 -2.26 15.30 6.41
C ASN A 247 -2.71 16.76 6.25
N ILE A 248 -4.01 17.03 6.36
CA ILE A 248 -4.57 18.39 6.36
C ILE A 248 -4.07 19.18 7.57
N ALA A 249 -4.07 18.56 8.75
CA ALA A 249 -3.60 19.18 9.99
C ALA A 249 -2.12 19.65 9.89
N LEU A 250 -1.28 18.85 9.22
CA LEU A 250 0.15 19.13 9.04
C LEU A 250 0.50 19.87 7.75
N HIS A 251 -0.49 20.26 6.94
CA HIS A 251 -0.23 21.00 5.72
C HIS A 251 0.17 22.45 6.02
N GLY A 252 1.17 22.96 5.30
CA GLY A 252 1.71 24.33 5.45
C GLY A 252 2.99 24.41 6.27
N LEU A 253 3.46 23.29 6.84
CA LEU A 253 4.71 23.25 7.58
C LEU A 253 5.91 23.49 6.67
N GLU A 254 5.89 22.96 5.44
CA GLU A 254 6.99 23.12 4.47
C GLU A 254 7.16 24.59 4.09
N SER A 255 6.05 25.28 3.84
CA SER A 255 6.03 26.71 3.52
C SER A 255 6.42 27.58 4.71
N TYR A 256 5.97 27.24 5.92
CA TYR A 256 6.28 28.01 7.13
C TYR A 256 7.77 28.07 7.44
N ILE A 257 8.51 26.98 7.23
CA ILE A 257 9.96 26.94 7.50
C ILE A 257 10.82 27.37 6.29
N GLY A 258 10.20 27.83 5.20
CA GLY A 258 10.90 28.26 3.99
C GLY A 258 11.59 27.12 3.22
N ALA A 259 11.09 25.89 3.35
CA ALA A 259 11.66 24.71 2.70
C ALA A 259 10.98 24.35 1.37
N THR A 260 10.17 25.25 0.82
CA THR A 260 9.42 25.04 -0.43
C THR A 260 10.37 24.87 -1.63
N PRO A 261 10.26 23.77 -2.40
CA PRO A 261 11.00 23.61 -3.64
C PRO A 261 10.46 24.55 -4.74
N ASP A 262 11.35 24.97 -5.63
CA ASP A 262 11.02 25.67 -6.86
C ASP A 262 10.24 24.79 -7.85
N SER A 263 9.78 25.39 -8.96
CA SER A 263 9.05 24.71 -10.03
C SER A 263 9.81 23.56 -10.68
N THR A 264 11.14 23.51 -10.52
CA THR A 264 12.02 22.42 -11.01
C THR A 264 12.25 21.33 -9.96
N GLY A 265 11.72 21.50 -8.74
CA GLY A 265 11.92 20.60 -7.62
C GLY A 265 13.25 20.78 -6.90
N ARG A 266 14.02 21.84 -7.21
CA ARG A 266 15.23 22.25 -6.51
C ARG A 266 14.85 23.20 -5.38
N ILE A 267 15.51 23.12 -4.26
CA ILE A 267 15.20 23.97 -3.11
C ILE A 267 16.11 25.19 -3.18
N CYS A 268 15.52 26.38 -3.27
CA CYS A 268 16.24 27.65 -3.31
C CYS A 268 16.75 28.07 -1.92
N GLY A 269 16.25 27.44 -0.84
CA GLY A 269 16.60 27.77 0.54
C GLY A 269 17.68 26.87 1.18
N THR A 270 18.02 27.21 2.43
CA THR A 270 18.98 26.46 3.25
C THR A 270 18.39 25.22 3.93
N ARG A 271 17.08 24.99 3.86
CA ARG A 271 16.38 23.92 4.58
C ARG A 271 15.62 23.03 3.62
N ASN A 272 15.66 21.72 3.85
CA ASN A 272 14.85 20.76 3.08
C ASN A 272 13.97 19.98 4.06
N TYR A 273 12.68 19.93 3.78
CA TYR A 273 11.71 19.23 4.61
C TYR A 273 11.22 17.97 3.91
N ILE A 274 11.15 16.86 4.65
CA ILE A 274 10.61 15.59 4.14
C ILE A 274 9.74 14.98 5.23
N ARG A 275 8.46 14.72 4.91
CA ARG A 275 7.51 14.14 5.86
C ARG A 275 6.91 12.83 5.37
N TYR A 276 6.84 11.87 6.27
CA TYR A 276 6.05 10.65 6.14
C TYR A 276 5.12 10.50 7.35
N ALA A 277 3.85 10.86 7.16
CA ALA A 277 2.83 10.85 8.21
C ALA A 277 3.21 11.82 9.35
N ASN A 278 3.49 11.30 10.55
CA ASN A 278 3.92 12.04 11.74
C ASN A 278 5.45 12.13 11.89
N ASP A 279 6.18 11.27 11.18
CA ASP A 279 7.64 11.23 11.17
C ASP A 279 8.14 12.18 10.07
N PHE A 280 8.99 13.15 10.42
CA PHE A 280 9.56 14.07 9.46
C PHE A 280 11.00 14.41 9.80
N ILE A 281 11.74 14.75 8.76
CA ILE A 281 13.12 15.22 8.88
C ILE A 281 13.29 16.58 8.23
N VAL A 282 14.14 17.40 8.82
CA VAL A 282 14.61 18.65 8.22
C VAL A 282 16.12 18.57 8.01
N LEU A 283 16.57 18.77 6.77
CA LEU A 283 17.97 18.78 6.41
C LEU A 283 18.45 20.24 6.36
N CYS A 284 19.41 20.56 7.22
CA CYS A 284 19.97 21.90 7.41
C CYS A 284 21.47 21.93 7.04
N SER A 285 21.98 23.14 6.77
CA SER A 285 23.41 23.34 6.51
C SER A 285 24.24 23.34 7.79
N SER A 286 23.71 23.87 8.90
CA SER A 286 24.41 23.98 10.19
C SER A 286 23.59 23.41 11.35
N GLU A 287 24.27 23.09 12.46
CA GLU A 287 23.61 22.65 13.69
C GLU A 287 22.74 23.74 14.30
N GLN A 288 23.23 24.99 14.28
CA GLN A 288 22.49 26.15 14.77
C GLN A 288 21.18 26.34 13.99
N GLU A 289 21.23 26.21 12.66
CA GLU A 289 20.03 26.28 11.84
C GLU A 289 19.04 25.15 12.17
N ALA A 290 19.52 23.95 12.50
CA ALA A 290 18.67 22.85 12.95
C ALA A 290 17.99 23.15 14.30
N LYS A 291 18.71 23.78 15.24
CA LYS A 291 18.18 24.22 16.54
C LYS A 291 17.13 25.32 16.37
N GLU A 292 17.43 26.36 15.60
CA GLU A 292 16.47 27.43 15.28
C GLU A 292 15.21 26.88 14.60
N THR A 293 15.38 25.95 13.66
CA THR A 293 14.25 25.32 12.97
C THR A 293 13.40 24.47 13.92
N LYS A 294 14.02 23.78 14.87
CA LYS A 294 13.30 23.03 15.91
C LYS A 294 12.38 23.96 16.71
N ASP A 295 12.86 25.13 17.11
CA ASP A 295 12.07 26.09 17.90
C ASP A 295 10.95 26.72 17.06
N GLN A 296 11.21 27.04 15.79
CA GLN A 296 10.20 27.51 14.85
C GLN A 296 9.07 26.48 14.68
N ILE A 297 9.41 25.20 14.49
CA ILE A 297 8.42 24.13 14.34
C ILE A 297 7.67 23.90 15.66
N ALA A 298 8.32 24.02 16.82
CA ALA A 298 7.65 23.92 18.12
C ALA A 298 6.55 24.97 18.27
N ASN A 299 6.84 26.22 17.91
CA ASN A 299 5.85 27.30 17.92
C ASN A 299 4.69 27.05 16.95
N TRP A 300 5.00 26.56 15.75
CA TRP A 300 4.00 26.21 14.74
C TRP A 300 3.08 25.06 15.18
N LEU A 301 3.63 24.03 15.84
CA LEU A 301 2.87 22.91 16.38
C LEU A 301 1.99 23.33 17.56
N LYS A 302 2.48 24.22 18.43
CA LYS A 302 1.75 24.71 19.60
C LYS A 302 0.42 25.37 19.21
N GLN A 303 0.41 26.15 18.13
CA GLN A 303 -0.82 26.76 17.59
C GLN A 303 -1.88 25.73 17.16
N ARG A 304 -1.48 24.47 16.93
CA ARG A 304 -2.36 23.37 16.48
C ARG A 304 -2.68 22.37 17.60
N GLY A 305 -2.26 22.66 18.83
CA GLY A 305 -2.38 21.74 19.97
C GLY A 305 -1.41 20.55 19.93
N LEU A 306 -0.42 20.57 19.05
CA LEU A 306 0.54 19.50 18.87
C LEU A 306 1.86 19.81 19.58
N ARG A 307 2.57 18.75 19.97
CA ARG A 307 3.86 18.82 20.64
C ARG A 307 4.80 17.78 20.07
N PHE A 308 6.10 18.06 20.13
CA PHE A 308 7.08 17.04 19.81
C PHE A 308 7.14 15.95 20.88
N ALA A 309 7.50 14.74 20.48
CA ALA A 309 7.86 13.69 21.43
C ALA A 309 9.32 13.88 21.90
N PRO A 310 9.57 14.29 23.15
CA PRO A 310 10.92 14.69 23.62
C PRO A 310 11.96 13.59 23.40
N ASP A 311 11.60 12.32 23.65
CA ASP A 311 12.46 11.15 23.48
C ASP A 311 12.78 10.81 22.01
N LYS A 312 12.19 11.53 21.05
CA LYS A 312 12.29 11.23 19.60
C LYS A 312 12.74 12.42 18.77
N ILE A 313 13.14 13.51 19.39
CA ILE A 313 13.75 14.63 18.67
C ILE A 313 15.26 14.49 18.79
N HIS A 314 15.93 14.36 17.66
CA HIS A 314 17.37 14.26 17.62
C HIS A 314 17.94 15.13 16.51
N ILE A 315 19.11 15.71 16.77
CA ILE A 315 19.91 16.40 15.76
C ILE A 315 21.11 15.50 15.48
N HIS A 316 21.19 15.02 14.25
CA HIS A 316 22.25 14.11 13.82
C HIS A 316 23.14 14.78 12.79
N HIS A 317 24.43 14.48 12.83
CA HIS A 317 25.31 14.74 11.70
C HIS A 317 25.29 13.54 10.74
N ILE A 318 25.35 13.80 9.43
CA ILE A 318 25.24 12.77 8.39
C ILE A 318 26.33 11.68 8.44
N GLU A 319 27.46 11.97 9.10
CA GLU A 319 28.56 11.01 9.28
C GLU A 319 28.31 10.01 10.40
N ASP A 320 27.48 10.36 11.39
CA ASP A 320 27.02 9.43 12.44
C ASP A 320 25.91 8.55 11.88
N GLY A 321 25.10 9.14 11.00
CA GLY A 321 23.96 8.53 10.35
C GLY A 321 22.71 8.58 11.22
N PHE A 322 21.56 8.44 10.59
CA PHE A 322 20.27 8.47 11.25
C PHE A 322 19.33 7.39 10.68
N ASP A 323 18.37 6.97 11.49
CA ASP A 323 17.37 5.97 11.09
C ASP A 323 16.10 6.69 10.63
N PHE A 324 15.65 6.45 9.40
CA PHE A 324 14.41 7.00 8.87
C PHE A 324 13.63 5.91 8.15
N LEU A 325 12.35 5.71 8.48
CA LEU A 325 11.47 4.72 7.83
C LEU A 325 12.07 3.30 7.70
N GLY A 326 12.83 2.87 8.72
CA GLY A 326 13.41 1.53 8.80
C GLY A 326 14.74 1.35 8.04
N VAL A 327 15.32 2.41 7.49
CA VAL A 327 16.67 2.40 6.92
C VAL A 327 17.58 3.35 7.68
N ASN A 328 18.87 3.00 7.74
CA ASN A 328 19.93 3.86 8.22
C ASN A 328 20.59 4.56 7.02
N ILE A 329 20.72 5.88 7.11
CA ILE A 329 21.28 6.75 6.07
C ILE A 329 22.56 7.37 6.62
N ARG A 330 23.70 7.10 5.99
CA ARG A 330 25.02 7.53 6.51
C ARG A 330 26.05 7.78 5.40
N HIS A 331 26.89 8.78 5.59
CA HIS A 331 28.12 8.96 4.80
C HIS A 331 29.25 8.06 5.32
N PHE A 332 29.79 7.21 4.46
CA PHE A 332 30.95 6.37 4.75
C PHE A 332 32.19 6.93 4.08
N LYS A 333 33.31 7.00 4.82
CA LYS A 333 34.62 7.33 4.24
C LYS A 333 35.09 6.16 3.36
N THR A 334 35.53 6.44 2.12
CA THR A 334 36.01 5.44 1.16
C THR A 334 37.48 5.69 0.81
N ARG A 335 38.25 4.59 0.66
CA ARG A 335 39.68 4.64 0.30
C ARG A 335 39.96 4.91 -1.19
N ALA A 336 38.93 4.98 -2.05
CA ALA A 336 39.12 5.05 -3.49
C ALA A 336 39.48 6.46 -3.99
N LYS A 337 40.68 6.60 -4.59
CA LYS A 337 41.23 7.85 -5.18
C LYS A 337 40.45 8.41 -6.39
N HIS A 338 39.59 7.62 -7.07
CA HIS A 338 39.15 7.98 -8.44
C HIS A 338 37.67 8.36 -8.66
N LYS A 339 36.81 8.49 -7.64
CA LYS A 339 35.48 9.12 -7.83
C LYS A 339 35.11 9.99 -6.63
N THR A 340 35.47 11.27 -6.73
CA THR A 340 34.96 12.41 -5.96
C THR A 340 34.95 12.27 -4.43
N GLN A 341 35.94 12.89 -3.78
CA GLN A 341 35.96 13.30 -2.37
C GLN A 341 35.65 12.19 -1.33
N GLY A 342 36.25 11.00 -1.43
CA GLY A 342 36.46 10.08 -0.29
C GLY A 342 35.29 9.73 0.64
N LYS A 343 34.03 10.04 0.29
CA LYS A 343 32.81 9.85 1.09
C LYS A 343 31.67 9.42 0.18
N VAL A 344 30.99 8.32 0.52
CA VAL A 344 29.86 7.77 -0.23
C VAL A 344 28.63 7.66 0.68
N LEU A 345 27.48 8.13 0.20
CA LEU A 345 26.21 7.96 0.89
C LEU A 345 25.68 6.55 0.66
N LEU A 346 25.50 5.78 1.73
CA LEU A 346 24.87 4.46 1.66
C LEU A 346 23.61 4.44 2.51
N ILE A 347 22.58 3.79 1.96
CA ILE A 347 21.32 3.54 2.65
C ILE A 347 21.25 2.04 2.89
N ARG A 348 21.16 1.65 4.16
CA ARG A 348 21.16 0.24 4.58
C ARG A 348 19.94 -0.03 5.47
N PRO A 349 19.45 -1.27 5.59
CA PRO A 349 18.43 -1.60 6.59
C PRO A 349 18.89 -1.21 8.00
N SER A 350 18.03 -0.58 8.80
CA SER A 350 18.41 -0.17 10.15
C SER A 350 18.62 -1.36 11.08
N THR A 351 19.44 -1.19 12.11
CA THR A 351 19.69 -2.24 13.12
C THR A 351 18.41 -2.66 13.83
N LYS A 352 17.51 -1.69 14.10
CA LYS A 352 16.17 -1.93 14.66
C LYS A 352 15.32 -2.80 13.72
N SER A 353 15.29 -2.50 12.41
CA SER A 353 14.55 -3.31 11.43
C SER A 353 15.08 -4.74 11.36
N ILE A 354 16.41 -4.91 11.31
CA ILE A 354 17.07 -6.22 11.29
C ILE A 354 16.73 -7.03 12.56
N ARG A 355 16.82 -6.42 13.74
CA ARG A 355 16.45 -7.09 15.00
C ARG A 355 14.99 -7.49 15.02
N SER A 356 14.09 -6.63 14.54
CA SER A 356 12.65 -6.92 14.48
C SER A 356 12.34 -8.12 13.58
N ILE A 357 12.95 -8.23 12.40
CA ILE A 357 12.71 -9.36 11.50
C ILE A 357 13.31 -10.66 12.05
N THR A 358 14.51 -10.60 12.62
CA THR A 358 15.16 -11.75 13.24
C THR A 358 14.35 -12.26 14.42
N GLN A 359 13.83 -11.38 15.27
CA GLN A 359 12.98 -11.78 16.40
C GLN A 359 11.65 -12.37 15.91
N LYS A 360 11.04 -11.78 14.89
CA LYS A 360 9.81 -12.33 14.30
C LYS A 360 10.03 -13.73 13.73
N LEU A 361 11.08 -13.92 12.95
CA LEU A 361 11.44 -15.23 12.41
C LEU A 361 11.76 -16.21 13.53
N ARG A 362 12.48 -15.79 14.58
CA ARG A 362 12.80 -16.63 15.73
C ARG A 362 11.55 -17.14 16.41
N ASN A 363 10.57 -16.26 16.67
CA ASN A 363 9.30 -16.64 17.29
C ASN A 363 8.53 -17.63 16.41
N GLU A 364 8.46 -17.38 15.09
CA GLU A 364 7.78 -18.29 14.16
C GLU A 364 8.48 -19.66 14.10
N TRP A 365 9.81 -19.71 14.03
CA TRP A 365 10.58 -20.96 14.09
C TRP A 365 10.37 -21.73 15.40
N GLN A 366 10.12 -21.04 16.52
CA GLN A 366 9.80 -21.69 17.80
C GLN A 366 8.39 -22.30 17.79
N LEU A 367 7.41 -21.59 17.24
CA LEU A 367 6.02 -22.05 17.14
C LEU A 367 5.86 -23.23 16.16
N LEU A 368 6.68 -23.25 15.11
CA LEU A 368 6.62 -24.26 14.05
C LEU A 368 7.36 -25.57 14.40
N ARG A 369 7.87 -25.71 15.62
CA ARG A 369 8.54 -26.95 16.07
C ARG A 369 7.58 -28.13 15.98
N GLY A 370 8.02 -29.22 15.34
CA GLY A 370 7.22 -30.44 15.15
C GLY A 370 6.11 -30.35 14.10
N LYS A 371 6.01 -29.23 13.35
CA LYS A 371 5.05 -29.09 12.25
C LYS A 371 5.57 -29.71 10.95
N SER A 372 4.76 -29.69 9.89
CA SER A 372 5.19 -30.15 8.57
C SER A 372 6.09 -29.11 7.88
N ILE A 373 6.93 -29.56 6.94
CA ILE A 373 7.77 -28.66 6.13
C ILE A 373 6.89 -27.66 5.37
N THR A 374 5.78 -28.12 4.81
CA THR A 374 4.84 -27.31 4.04
C THR A 374 4.27 -26.17 4.89
N GLU A 375 3.92 -26.44 6.14
CA GLU A 375 3.44 -25.41 7.07
C GLU A 375 4.54 -24.40 7.42
N VAL A 376 5.78 -24.88 7.65
CA VAL A 376 6.96 -24.02 7.87
C VAL A 376 7.16 -23.07 6.69
N LEU A 377 7.17 -23.60 5.46
CA LEU A 377 7.39 -22.82 4.25
C LEU A 377 6.27 -21.79 4.03
N ASN A 378 5.02 -22.20 4.20
CA ASN A 378 3.86 -21.32 4.03
C ASN A 378 3.85 -20.15 5.02
N ARG A 379 4.39 -20.36 6.23
CA ARG A 379 4.45 -19.32 7.26
C ARG A 379 5.65 -18.39 7.10
N ILE A 380 6.82 -18.93 6.78
CA ILE A 380 8.08 -18.17 6.75
C ILE A 380 8.27 -17.43 5.42
N ASN A 381 7.95 -18.04 4.28
CA ASN A 381 8.19 -17.44 2.96
C ASN A 381 7.50 -16.06 2.77
N PRO A 382 6.25 -15.84 3.22
CA PRO A 382 5.62 -14.51 3.14
C PRO A 382 6.36 -13.44 3.96
N ILE A 383 6.90 -13.82 5.13
CA ILE A 383 7.66 -12.92 6.00
C ILE A 383 8.97 -12.49 5.33
N ILE A 384 9.72 -13.45 4.79
CA ILE A 384 10.96 -13.19 4.03
C ILE A 384 10.66 -12.33 2.81
N THR A 385 9.65 -12.72 2.01
CA THR A 385 9.28 -12.02 0.77
C THR A 385 8.89 -10.58 1.03
N GLY A 386 8.06 -10.33 2.06
CA GLY A 386 7.62 -8.98 2.42
C GLY A 386 8.78 -8.08 2.86
N TRP A 387 9.65 -8.58 3.74
CA TRP A 387 10.79 -7.80 4.24
C TRP A 387 11.84 -7.56 3.15
N ALA A 388 12.14 -8.57 2.32
CA ALA A 388 13.07 -8.44 1.20
C ALA A 388 12.57 -7.45 0.15
N ASN A 389 11.27 -7.49 -0.19
CA ASN A 389 10.68 -6.55 -1.16
C ASN A 389 10.73 -5.09 -0.69
N TYR A 390 10.64 -4.85 0.62
CA TYR A 390 10.81 -3.51 1.19
C TYR A 390 12.27 -3.04 1.10
N HIS A 391 13.21 -3.88 1.54
CA HIS A 391 14.61 -3.46 1.66
C HIS A 391 15.47 -3.60 0.39
N ARG A 392 15.01 -4.35 -0.63
CA ARG A 392 15.75 -4.51 -1.91
C ARG A 392 15.89 -3.21 -2.70
N LYS A 393 15.26 -2.12 -2.27
CA LYS A 393 15.44 -0.78 -2.85
C LYS A 393 16.79 -0.13 -2.49
N TYR A 394 17.50 -0.70 -1.51
CA TYR A 394 18.68 -0.12 -0.86
C TYR A 394 19.89 -1.04 -0.90
N ASP A 395 21.03 -0.60 -0.34
CA ASP A 395 22.22 -1.43 -0.16
C ASP A 395 21.98 -2.46 0.96
N ALA A 396 21.30 -3.55 0.60
CA ALA A 396 20.88 -4.58 1.55
C ALA A 396 21.56 -5.94 1.32
N ILE A 397 22.39 -6.11 0.28
CA ILE A 397 22.90 -7.43 -0.14
C ILE A 397 23.73 -8.12 0.96
N ASN A 398 24.57 -7.36 1.67
CA ASN A 398 25.36 -7.91 2.77
C ASN A 398 24.49 -8.28 3.97
N THR A 399 23.46 -7.48 4.26
CA THR A 399 22.47 -7.79 5.30
C THR A 399 21.65 -9.02 4.93
N PHE A 400 21.26 -9.17 3.66
CA PHE A 400 20.54 -10.32 3.14
C PHE A 400 21.34 -11.60 3.32
N ARG A 401 22.64 -11.60 2.97
CA ARG A 401 23.53 -12.75 3.19
C ARG A 401 23.63 -13.14 4.68
N LYS A 402 23.74 -12.15 5.57
CA LYS A 402 23.78 -12.41 7.03
C LYS A 402 22.47 -13.04 7.52
N LEU A 403 21.33 -12.54 7.06
CA LEU A 403 20.02 -13.10 7.39
C LEU A 403 19.82 -14.50 6.79
N ASP A 404 20.31 -14.74 5.58
CA ASP A 404 20.27 -16.07 4.94
C ASP A 404 21.09 -17.08 5.73
N ASN A 405 22.31 -16.74 6.16
CA ASN A 405 23.12 -17.61 7.01
C ASN A 405 22.42 -17.93 8.34
N TRP A 406 21.83 -16.92 8.97
CA TRP A 406 21.08 -17.12 10.22
C TRP A 406 19.84 -18.00 10.01
N THR A 407 19.10 -17.78 8.91
CA THR A 407 17.90 -18.56 8.61
C THR A 407 18.27 -20.00 8.24
N PHE A 408 19.39 -20.20 7.55
CA PHE A 408 19.95 -21.51 7.25
C PHE A 408 20.28 -22.30 8.52
N GLN A 409 20.94 -21.66 9.50
CA GLN A 409 21.22 -22.27 10.81
C GLN A 409 19.91 -22.71 11.48
N LYS A 410 18.86 -21.90 11.43
CA LYS A 410 17.54 -22.27 11.98
C LYS A 410 16.84 -23.40 11.22
N SER A 411 16.93 -23.45 9.89
CA SER A 411 16.41 -24.60 9.14
C SER A 411 17.18 -25.89 9.44
N TRP A 412 18.50 -25.80 9.63
CA TRP A 412 19.32 -26.95 10.00
C TRP A 412 18.98 -27.45 11.39
N GLU A 413 18.92 -26.54 12.37
CA GLU A 413 18.48 -26.81 13.73
C GLU A 413 17.09 -27.47 13.80
N TYR A 414 16.15 -27.01 12.96
CA TYR A 414 14.82 -27.59 12.84
C TYR A 414 14.90 -29.05 12.34
N ALA A 415 15.64 -29.28 11.25
CA ALA A 415 15.75 -30.59 10.63
C ALA A 415 16.49 -31.59 11.52
N SER A 416 17.56 -31.16 12.20
CA SER A 416 18.29 -31.99 13.16
C SER A 416 17.46 -32.34 14.39
N ARG A 417 16.62 -31.42 14.90
CA ARG A 417 15.73 -31.72 16.03
C ARG A 417 14.60 -32.66 15.65
N ALA A 418 14.06 -32.54 14.44
CA ALA A 418 13.04 -33.44 13.95
C ALA A 418 13.56 -34.89 13.81
N HIS A 419 14.87 -35.07 13.59
CA HIS A 419 15.50 -36.38 13.38
C HIS A 419 16.79 -36.54 14.18
N GLY A 420 16.67 -36.54 15.51
CA GLY A 420 17.83 -36.62 16.42
C GLY A 420 18.70 -37.86 16.23
N ASN A 421 18.13 -38.97 15.76
CA ASN A 421 18.82 -40.26 15.60
C ASN A 421 19.33 -40.50 14.16
N LYS A 422 19.22 -39.53 13.25
CA LYS A 422 19.64 -39.68 11.84
C LYS A 422 20.94 -38.94 11.58
N SER A 423 21.72 -39.45 10.61
CA SER A 423 22.99 -38.83 10.24
C SER A 423 22.78 -37.45 9.59
N LYS A 424 23.79 -36.59 9.67
CA LYS A 424 23.78 -35.27 9.00
C LYS A 424 23.60 -35.40 7.48
N TYR A 425 24.14 -36.45 6.88
CA TYR A 425 23.96 -36.75 5.46
C TYR A 425 22.50 -37.05 5.12
N TRP A 426 21.84 -37.88 5.93
CA TRP A 426 20.42 -38.17 5.74
C TRP A 426 19.55 -36.93 5.90
N ILE A 427 19.87 -36.05 6.85
CA ILE A 427 19.17 -34.76 7.02
C ILE A 427 19.34 -33.88 5.78
N TYR A 428 20.56 -33.78 5.26
CA TYR A 428 20.83 -33.06 4.01
C TYR A 428 19.99 -33.64 2.87
N ASP A 429 20.05 -34.97 2.67
CA ASP A 429 19.31 -35.61 1.60
C ASP A 429 17.80 -35.50 1.77
N LYS A 430 17.25 -35.45 2.98
CA LYS A 430 15.81 -35.29 3.15
C LYS A 430 15.32 -33.87 2.90
N TYR A 431 16.01 -32.87 3.45
CA TYR A 431 15.49 -31.49 3.55
C TYR A 431 16.18 -30.47 2.66
N PHE A 432 17.37 -30.78 2.16
CA PHE A 432 18.20 -29.85 1.43
C PHE A 432 18.45 -30.36 0.01
N GLY A 433 18.51 -29.42 -0.92
CA GLY A 433 18.77 -29.75 -2.30
C GLY A 433 18.66 -28.55 -3.22
N ASN A 434 18.81 -28.83 -4.51
CA ASN A 434 18.67 -27.82 -5.54
C ASN A 434 17.20 -27.71 -5.98
N PHE A 435 16.44 -26.85 -5.29
CA PHE A 435 15.03 -26.61 -5.60
C PHE A 435 14.80 -25.52 -6.64
N ASN A 436 15.80 -24.69 -6.93
CA ASN A 436 15.68 -23.55 -7.84
C ASN A 436 16.48 -23.80 -9.11
N LEU A 437 15.81 -24.17 -10.21
CA LEU A 437 16.49 -24.46 -11.47
C LEU A 437 17.29 -23.26 -12.03
N ALA A 438 16.89 -22.03 -11.72
CA ALA A 438 17.59 -20.81 -12.15
C ALA A 438 18.84 -20.51 -11.30
N ARG A 439 19.00 -21.14 -10.14
CA ARG A 439 20.10 -20.91 -9.20
C ARG A 439 20.55 -22.24 -8.63
N LYS A 440 21.73 -22.74 -9.06
CA LYS A 440 22.31 -24.03 -8.65
C LYS A 440 22.74 -24.05 -7.16
N ASP A 441 21.82 -23.75 -6.25
CA ASP A 441 22.03 -23.64 -4.82
C ASP A 441 21.56 -24.93 -4.13
N ARG A 442 22.52 -25.82 -3.88
CA ARG A 442 22.30 -27.14 -3.30
C ARG A 442 21.95 -27.09 -1.79
N TRP A 443 22.14 -25.94 -1.15
CA TRP A 443 21.89 -25.75 0.29
C TRP A 443 20.62 -24.94 0.52
N THR A 444 19.55 -25.34 -0.15
CA THR A 444 18.23 -24.72 0.01
C THR A 444 17.33 -25.67 0.79
N PHE A 445 16.73 -25.19 1.89
CA PHE A 445 15.77 -25.96 2.67
C PHE A 445 14.43 -26.04 1.93
N GLY A 446 13.87 -27.23 1.79
CA GLY A 446 12.62 -27.42 1.07
C GLY A 446 12.08 -28.83 1.20
N ASP A 447 10.94 -29.02 0.58
CA ASP A 447 10.27 -30.30 0.46
C ASP A 447 10.51 -30.87 -0.94
N LYS A 448 11.18 -32.04 -1.00
CA LYS A 448 11.52 -32.75 -2.25
C LYS A 448 10.30 -33.29 -2.98
N GLU A 449 9.21 -33.59 -2.28
CA GLU A 449 7.99 -34.13 -2.89
C GLU A 449 7.23 -33.03 -3.64
N THR A 450 7.04 -31.88 -3.00
CA THR A 450 6.30 -30.76 -3.62
C THR A 450 7.17 -29.81 -4.43
N GLY A 451 8.50 -29.85 -4.26
CA GLY A 451 9.44 -28.89 -4.84
C GLY A 451 9.37 -27.48 -4.21
N ASN A 452 8.52 -27.30 -3.20
CA ASN A 452 8.42 -26.04 -2.46
C ASN A 452 9.65 -25.86 -1.59
N HIS A 453 10.16 -24.63 -1.53
CA HIS A 453 11.39 -24.35 -0.82
C HIS A 453 11.39 -22.99 -0.15
N LEU A 454 12.33 -22.82 0.77
CA LEU A 454 12.55 -21.59 1.50
C LEU A 454 13.22 -20.56 0.59
N LYS A 455 12.62 -19.39 0.48
CA LYS A 455 13.20 -18.27 -0.28
C LYS A 455 14.36 -17.66 0.50
N LYS A 456 15.46 -17.36 -0.21
CA LYS A 456 16.60 -16.61 0.37
C LYS A 456 16.47 -15.11 0.11
N PHE A 457 16.84 -14.29 1.08
CA PHE A 457 16.88 -12.84 0.97
C PHE A 457 17.80 -12.38 -0.17
N ALA A 458 18.97 -13.03 -0.34
CA ALA A 458 19.92 -12.69 -1.40
C ALA A 458 19.41 -12.96 -2.82
N TRP A 459 18.28 -13.66 -2.98
CA TRP A 459 17.67 -13.87 -4.28
C TRP A 459 16.90 -12.65 -4.80
N PHE A 460 16.59 -11.70 -3.91
CA PHE A 460 15.92 -10.46 -4.28
C PHE A 460 16.95 -9.44 -4.75
N ASN A 461 17.10 -9.32 -6.07
CA ASN A 461 18.06 -8.39 -6.67
C ASN A 461 17.75 -6.95 -6.26
N VAL A 462 18.80 -6.19 -5.94
CA VAL A 462 18.68 -4.77 -5.58
C VAL A 462 18.17 -3.98 -6.79
N GLN A 463 17.15 -3.15 -6.58
CA GLN A 463 16.53 -2.34 -7.63
C GLN A 463 16.19 -0.97 -7.07
N ARG A 464 16.74 0.09 -7.66
CA ARG A 464 16.47 1.46 -7.20
C ARG A 464 14.98 1.80 -7.33
N HIS A 465 14.49 2.59 -6.38
CA HIS A 465 13.11 3.05 -6.37
C HIS A 465 12.88 4.16 -7.39
N ILE A 466 11.69 4.20 -7.99
CA ILE A 466 11.29 5.22 -8.95
C ILE A 466 10.42 6.25 -8.23
N MET A 467 11.04 7.38 -7.89
CA MET A 467 10.40 8.46 -7.14
C MET A 467 9.25 9.11 -7.92
N VAL A 468 8.18 9.51 -7.22
CA VAL A 468 7.17 10.42 -7.76
C VAL A 468 7.81 11.79 -8.04
N LYS A 469 7.55 12.39 -9.20
CA LYS A 469 8.09 13.70 -9.56
C LYS A 469 7.29 14.82 -8.86
N GLY A 470 7.97 15.65 -8.08
CA GLY A 470 7.39 16.88 -7.49
C GLY A 470 6.02 16.69 -6.83
N ALA A 471 5.07 17.54 -7.21
CA ALA A 471 3.69 17.53 -6.73
C ALA A 471 2.75 16.63 -7.57
N HIS A 472 3.27 15.77 -8.44
CA HIS A 472 2.43 14.89 -9.27
C HIS A 472 1.46 14.09 -8.40
N SER A 473 0.19 14.07 -8.81
CA SER A 473 -0.89 13.34 -8.15
C SER A 473 -1.57 12.38 -9.14
N PRO A 474 -2.00 11.17 -8.70
CA PRO A 474 -2.84 10.30 -9.51
C PRO A 474 -4.19 10.90 -9.88
N CYS A 475 -4.62 11.97 -9.18
CA CYS A 475 -5.85 12.69 -9.48
C CYS A 475 -5.72 13.74 -10.60
N ASP A 476 -4.50 13.95 -11.11
CA ASP A 476 -4.27 14.84 -12.24
C ASP A 476 -4.51 14.10 -13.57
N PRO A 477 -5.54 14.49 -14.36
CA PRO A 477 -5.84 13.83 -15.63
C PRO A 477 -4.70 13.97 -16.66
N LYS A 478 -3.89 15.04 -16.59
CA LYS A 478 -2.78 15.27 -17.52
C LYS A 478 -1.62 14.28 -17.32
N LEU A 479 -1.57 13.61 -16.17
CA LEU A 479 -0.48 12.71 -15.79
C LEU A 479 -0.82 11.23 -15.97
N LYS A 480 -1.90 10.89 -16.68
CA LYS A 480 -2.34 9.50 -16.88
C LYS A 480 -1.22 8.58 -17.38
N GLU A 481 -0.54 8.96 -18.47
CA GLU A 481 0.56 8.18 -19.06
C GLU A 481 1.75 8.02 -18.10
N TYR A 482 2.07 9.09 -17.35
CA TYR A 482 3.12 9.05 -16.33
C TYR A 482 2.84 7.98 -15.27
N TRP A 483 1.59 7.91 -14.78
CA TRP A 483 1.19 6.96 -13.77
C TRP A 483 1.13 5.52 -14.29
N GLU A 484 0.56 5.31 -15.48
CA GLU A 484 0.52 3.99 -16.14
C GLU A 484 1.94 3.45 -16.40
N GLY A 485 2.84 4.31 -16.90
CA GLY A 485 4.24 3.97 -17.12
C GLY A 485 4.98 3.65 -15.82
N ARG A 486 4.77 4.44 -14.76
CA ARG A 486 5.39 4.21 -13.44
C ARG A 486 4.91 2.89 -12.82
N GLN A 487 3.61 2.63 -12.82
CA GLN A 487 3.04 1.41 -12.26
C GLN A 487 3.56 0.17 -13.01
N THR A 488 3.68 0.25 -14.34
CA THR A 488 4.28 -0.81 -15.17
C THR A 488 5.72 -1.10 -14.79
N ARG A 489 6.53 -0.08 -14.53
CA ARG A 489 7.92 -0.27 -14.08
C ARG A 489 7.98 -0.88 -12.67
N LEU A 490 7.09 -0.47 -11.77
CA LEU A 490 7.01 -1.04 -10.41
C LEU A 490 6.61 -2.51 -10.42
N PHE A 491 5.65 -2.89 -11.26
CA PHE A 491 5.26 -4.29 -11.42
C PHE A 491 6.39 -5.12 -12.04
N LYS A 492 7.04 -4.63 -13.10
CA LYS A 492 8.26 -5.24 -13.68
C LYS A 492 9.37 -5.47 -12.65
N ALA A 493 9.50 -4.56 -11.69
CA ALA A 493 10.49 -4.65 -10.63
C ALA A 493 10.13 -5.72 -9.57
N THR A 494 8.86 -5.83 -9.20
CA THR A 494 8.40 -6.62 -8.05
C THR A 494 7.94 -8.04 -8.40
N SER A 495 7.46 -8.26 -9.62
CA SER A 495 6.91 -9.55 -10.04
C SER A 495 8.00 -10.51 -10.56
N LEU A 496 7.76 -11.81 -10.40
CA LEU A 496 8.64 -12.85 -10.93
C LEU A 496 8.60 -12.87 -12.47
N PRO A 497 9.65 -13.36 -13.16
CA PRO A 497 9.65 -13.46 -14.62
C PRO A 497 8.45 -14.22 -15.20
N SER A 498 7.97 -15.25 -14.52
CA SER A 498 6.76 -16.01 -14.86
C SER A 498 5.49 -15.17 -14.77
N GLU A 499 5.36 -14.36 -13.73
CA GLU A 499 4.21 -13.47 -13.50
C GLU A 499 4.20 -12.32 -14.52
N LEU A 500 5.38 -11.83 -14.90
CA LEU A 500 5.53 -10.82 -15.94
C LEU A 500 5.13 -11.33 -17.33
N LYS A 501 5.36 -12.62 -17.63
CA LYS A 501 4.90 -13.21 -18.90
C LYS A 501 3.38 -13.18 -18.99
N ILE A 502 2.68 -13.61 -17.93
CA ILE A 502 1.21 -13.60 -17.87
C ILE A 502 0.68 -12.16 -17.97
N ALA A 503 1.21 -11.24 -17.16
CA ALA A 503 0.72 -9.86 -17.15
C ALA A 503 0.97 -9.13 -18.48
N LYS A 504 2.09 -9.40 -19.17
CA LYS A 504 2.36 -8.85 -20.51
C LYS A 504 1.37 -9.33 -21.57
N GLN A 505 0.87 -10.57 -21.48
CA GLN A 505 -0.09 -11.11 -22.45
C GLN A 505 -1.44 -10.37 -22.43
N GLN A 506 -1.78 -9.75 -21.30
CA GLN A 506 -3.02 -9.00 -21.09
C GLN A 506 -2.79 -7.49 -20.94
N ASP A 507 -1.65 -6.98 -21.44
CA ASP A 507 -1.26 -5.56 -21.38
C ASP A 507 -1.37 -4.94 -19.97
N PHE A 508 -1.10 -5.75 -18.95
CA PHE A 508 -1.20 -5.39 -17.54
C PHE A 508 -2.57 -4.83 -17.09
N LYS A 509 -3.63 -5.17 -17.82
CA LYS A 509 -5.01 -4.86 -17.47
C LYS A 509 -5.73 -6.15 -17.10
N CYS A 510 -6.70 -6.02 -16.20
CA CYS A 510 -7.59 -7.12 -15.88
C CYS A 510 -8.54 -7.32 -17.07
N PRO A 511 -8.69 -8.54 -17.61
CA PRO A 511 -9.57 -8.78 -18.76
C PRO A 511 -11.05 -8.58 -18.42
N VAL A 512 -11.44 -8.80 -17.16
CA VAL A 512 -12.82 -8.59 -16.69
C VAL A 512 -13.11 -7.10 -16.55
N CYS A 513 -12.25 -6.39 -15.81
CA CYS A 513 -12.55 -5.02 -15.43
C CYS A 513 -11.88 -3.92 -16.24
N ALA A 514 -11.05 -4.27 -17.22
CA ALA A 514 -10.18 -3.36 -18.00
C ALA A 514 -9.30 -2.40 -17.16
N ASP A 515 -9.43 -2.43 -15.83
CA ASP A 515 -8.67 -1.63 -14.91
C ASP A 515 -7.28 -2.24 -14.78
N SER A 516 -6.36 -1.39 -14.37
CA SER A 516 -4.99 -1.82 -14.20
C SER A 516 -4.88 -2.94 -13.17
N LEU A 517 -4.06 -3.97 -13.45
CA LEU A 517 -3.68 -4.99 -12.45
C LEU A 517 -2.88 -4.37 -11.29
N TYR A 518 -2.48 -3.11 -11.41
CA TYR A 518 -1.77 -2.37 -10.40
C TYR A 518 -2.78 -1.77 -9.41
N GLY A 519 -2.83 -2.30 -8.18
CA GLY A 519 -3.80 -1.83 -7.21
C GLY A 519 -3.56 -2.32 -5.79
N ARG A 520 -4.46 -1.92 -4.89
CA ARG A 520 -4.50 -2.44 -3.51
C ARG A 520 -5.18 -3.80 -3.42
N GLU A 521 -5.84 -4.24 -4.49
CA GLU A 521 -6.58 -5.49 -4.53
C GLU A 521 -5.64 -6.66 -4.83
N ALA A 522 -5.88 -7.80 -4.17
CA ALA A 522 -5.15 -9.02 -4.44
C ALA A 522 -5.44 -9.52 -5.85
N LEU A 523 -4.39 -9.96 -6.55
CA LEU A 523 -4.50 -10.59 -7.87
C LEU A 523 -4.63 -12.10 -7.72
N HIS A 524 -5.54 -12.69 -8.48
CA HIS A 524 -5.73 -14.14 -8.60
C HIS A 524 -5.33 -14.61 -9.99
N LYS A 525 -4.67 -15.77 -10.06
CA LYS A 525 -4.44 -16.48 -11.31
C LYS A 525 -5.71 -17.26 -11.65
N HIS A 526 -6.22 -17.07 -12.85
CA HIS A 526 -7.38 -17.79 -13.37
C HIS A 526 -7.00 -18.55 -14.64
N HIS A 527 -7.49 -19.78 -14.75
CA HIS A 527 -7.32 -20.65 -15.90
C HIS A 527 -8.43 -20.37 -16.91
N LEU A 528 -8.07 -20.12 -18.17
CA LEU A 528 -9.06 -19.83 -19.20
C LEU A 528 -9.74 -21.10 -19.71
N ILE A 529 -8.95 -22.14 -19.94
CA ILE A 529 -9.40 -23.48 -20.21
C ILE A 529 -9.46 -24.20 -18.86
N PRO A 530 -10.61 -24.76 -18.48
CA PRO A 530 -10.74 -25.55 -17.27
C PRO A 530 -9.68 -26.65 -17.20
N ARG A 531 -9.18 -26.92 -16.00
CA ARG A 531 -8.16 -27.97 -15.77
C ARG A 531 -8.59 -29.36 -16.25
N LYS A 532 -9.90 -29.60 -16.38
CA LYS A 532 -10.46 -30.84 -16.95
C LYS A 532 -10.03 -31.06 -18.41
N ILE A 533 -9.89 -29.99 -19.19
CA ILE A 533 -9.55 -30.03 -20.62
C ILE A 533 -8.04 -29.85 -20.83
N MET A 534 -7.41 -28.96 -20.05
CA MET A 534 -5.96 -28.79 -20.03
C MET A 534 -5.42 -28.93 -18.60
N PRO A 535 -4.96 -30.14 -18.21
CA PRO A 535 -4.48 -30.41 -16.85
C PRO A 535 -3.16 -29.70 -16.52
N ILE A 536 -2.35 -29.40 -17.54
CA ILE A 536 -1.01 -28.83 -17.38
C ILE A 536 -1.11 -27.30 -17.32
N ASP A 537 -0.56 -26.72 -16.25
CA ASP A 537 -0.44 -25.27 -16.08
C ASP A 537 0.50 -24.68 -17.16
N ASN A 538 -0.09 -24.18 -18.25
CA ASN A 538 0.64 -23.44 -19.29
C ASN A 538 0.48 -21.93 -19.08
N TYR A 539 1.54 -21.14 -19.24
CA TYR A 539 1.47 -19.67 -19.21
C TYR A 539 0.45 -19.12 -20.19
N TRP A 540 0.27 -19.79 -21.32
CA TRP A 540 -0.73 -19.45 -22.31
C TRP A 540 -2.17 -19.67 -21.81
N ASN A 541 -2.41 -20.48 -20.78
CA ASN A 541 -3.74 -20.74 -20.23
C ASN A 541 -4.06 -19.89 -18.98
N LEU A 542 -3.13 -19.04 -18.53
CA LEU A 542 -3.26 -18.28 -17.29
C LEU A 542 -3.48 -16.80 -17.56
N VAL A 543 -4.36 -16.17 -16.78
CA VAL A 543 -4.56 -14.71 -16.74
C VAL A 543 -4.59 -14.22 -15.30
N TYR A 544 -4.26 -12.94 -15.08
CA TYR A 544 -4.52 -12.32 -13.78
C TYR A 544 -5.83 -11.55 -13.78
N VAL A 545 -6.59 -11.77 -12.72
CA VAL A 545 -7.83 -11.05 -12.45
C VAL A 545 -7.80 -10.51 -11.03
N HIS A 546 -8.45 -9.38 -10.79
CA HIS A 546 -8.67 -8.88 -9.44
C HIS A 546 -9.52 -9.87 -8.63
N HIS A 547 -9.36 -9.90 -7.31
CA HIS A 547 -10.12 -10.80 -6.43
C HIS A 547 -11.63 -10.75 -6.66
N GLN A 548 -12.22 -9.57 -6.81
CA GLN A 548 -13.65 -9.43 -7.09
C GLN A 548 -14.02 -9.93 -8.49
N CYS A 549 -13.19 -9.63 -9.49
CA CYS A 549 -13.40 -10.12 -10.85
C CYS A 549 -13.32 -11.65 -10.93
N TYR A 550 -12.42 -12.26 -10.14
CA TYR A 550 -12.34 -13.70 -9.97
C TYR A 550 -13.64 -14.27 -9.37
N GLN A 551 -14.19 -13.61 -8.34
CA GLN A 551 -15.48 -14.01 -7.76
C GLN A 551 -16.64 -13.86 -8.75
N GLN A 552 -16.67 -12.79 -9.56
CA GLN A 552 -17.68 -12.59 -10.59
C GLN A 552 -17.62 -13.67 -11.67
N LEU A 553 -16.40 -14.01 -12.11
CA LEU A 553 -16.16 -15.09 -13.07
C LEU A 553 -16.75 -16.41 -12.59
N HIS A 554 -16.42 -16.83 -11.36
CA HIS A 554 -16.92 -18.08 -10.79
C HIS A 554 -18.41 -18.05 -10.44
N ALA A 555 -19.01 -16.87 -10.28
CA ALA A 555 -20.45 -16.71 -10.03
C ALA A 555 -21.28 -16.66 -11.32
N GLN A 556 -20.69 -16.27 -12.45
CA GLN A 556 -21.39 -16.07 -13.73
C GLN A 556 -20.73 -16.87 -14.86
N PRO A 557 -21.17 -18.14 -15.08
CA PRO A 557 -20.63 -18.99 -16.14
C PRO A 557 -20.74 -18.37 -17.55
N GLN A 558 -21.74 -17.52 -17.79
CA GLN A 558 -21.92 -16.80 -19.05
C GLN A 558 -20.83 -15.73 -19.27
N LEU A 559 -20.43 -15.01 -18.22
CA LEU A 559 -19.36 -14.01 -18.26
C LEU A 559 -18.00 -14.70 -18.45
N GLU A 560 -17.80 -15.84 -17.78
CA GLU A 560 -16.64 -16.70 -17.99
C GLU A 560 -16.54 -17.16 -19.45
N ARG A 561 -17.65 -17.64 -20.04
CA ARG A 561 -17.72 -18.01 -21.46
C ARG A 561 -17.46 -16.82 -22.41
N GLN A 562 -17.99 -15.63 -22.11
CA GLN A 562 -17.74 -14.42 -22.90
C GLN A 562 -16.26 -14.00 -22.86
N LEU A 563 -15.64 -14.03 -21.68
CA LEU A 563 -14.23 -13.75 -21.52
C LEU A 563 -13.35 -14.82 -22.19
N GLN A 564 -13.74 -16.08 -22.09
CA GLN A 564 -13.12 -17.17 -22.83
C GLN A 564 -13.20 -16.92 -24.34
N LYS A 565 -14.31 -16.42 -24.89
CA LYS A 565 -14.46 -16.06 -26.31
C LYS A 565 -13.58 -14.86 -26.72
N ILE A 566 -13.63 -13.76 -25.98
CA ILE A 566 -12.80 -12.56 -26.26
C ILE A 566 -11.32 -12.92 -26.21
N LEU A 567 -10.89 -13.66 -25.16
CA LEU A 567 -9.50 -14.07 -25.00
C LEU A 567 -9.09 -15.18 -25.97
N PHE A 568 -10.03 -16.04 -26.40
CA PHE A 568 -9.85 -16.98 -27.49
C PHE A 568 -9.52 -16.25 -28.79
N GLU A 569 -10.29 -15.23 -29.16
CA GLU A 569 -10.04 -14.42 -30.36
C GLU A 569 -8.71 -13.66 -30.27
N MET A 570 -8.42 -13.03 -29.13
CA MET A 570 -7.13 -12.36 -28.88
C MET A 570 -5.94 -13.32 -29.03
N LYS A 571 -6.09 -14.58 -28.62
CA LYS A 571 -5.04 -15.60 -28.72
C LYS A 571 -4.97 -16.30 -30.07
N ARG A 572 -6.11 -16.44 -30.75
CA ARG A 572 -6.19 -16.89 -32.15
C ARG A 572 -5.45 -15.91 -33.07
N ALA A 573 -5.48 -14.61 -32.80
CA ALA A 573 -4.68 -13.62 -33.52
C ALA A 573 -3.16 -13.80 -33.32
N GLN A 574 -2.71 -14.49 -32.26
CA GLN A 574 -1.30 -14.78 -31.96
C GLN A 574 -0.83 -16.15 -32.52
N THR A 575 -1.61 -16.78 -33.41
CA THR A 575 -1.50 -18.18 -33.86
C THR A 575 -0.16 -18.62 -34.43
N LYS A 576 0.66 -17.73 -35.00
CA LYS A 576 1.95 -18.09 -35.61
C LYS A 576 2.99 -18.69 -34.63
N ARG A 577 2.74 -18.68 -33.32
CA ARG A 577 3.67 -19.16 -32.26
C ARG A 577 3.15 -20.33 -31.40
N LEU A 578 2.03 -20.96 -31.77
CA LEU A 578 1.40 -21.99 -30.94
C LEU A 578 1.88 -23.40 -31.29
N ASN A 579 2.18 -24.21 -30.28
CA ASN A 579 2.54 -25.63 -30.41
C ASN A 579 1.31 -26.54 -30.64
N LYS A 580 1.53 -27.79 -31.04
CA LYS A 580 0.47 -28.75 -31.42
C LYS A 580 -0.59 -28.93 -30.32
N ALA A 581 -0.16 -29.08 -29.07
CA ALA A 581 -1.04 -29.21 -27.91
C ALA A 581 -1.89 -27.95 -27.66
N GLN A 582 -1.33 -26.75 -27.85
CA GLN A 582 -2.08 -25.49 -27.75
C GLN A 582 -3.14 -25.37 -28.85
N ARG A 583 -2.84 -25.80 -30.08
CA ARG A 583 -3.80 -25.78 -31.19
C ARG A 583 -4.96 -26.76 -30.96
N GLN A 584 -4.67 -27.96 -30.45
CA GLN A 584 -5.69 -28.95 -30.12
C GLN A 584 -6.60 -28.47 -28.97
N ALA A 585 -6.03 -27.87 -27.92
CA ALA A 585 -6.82 -27.32 -26.82
C ALA A 585 -7.65 -26.09 -27.23
N LEU A 586 -7.14 -25.26 -28.15
CA LEU A 586 -7.91 -24.20 -28.80
C LEU A 586 -9.07 -24.76 -29.62
N GLY A 587 -8.85 -25.86 -30.35
CA GLY A 587 -9.91 -26.60 -31.05
C GLY A 587 -11.00 -27.06 -30.09
N ALA A 588 -10.64 -27.83 -29.07
CA ALA A 588 -11.58 -28.32 -28.07
C ALA A 588 -12.35 -27.21 -27.33
N LEU A 589 -11.67 -26.09 -27.00
CA LEU A 589 -12.34 -24.92 -26.41
C LEU A 589 -13.28 -24.24 -27.41
N LYS A 590 -12.92 -24.17 -28.69
CA LYS A 590 -13.79 -23.63 -29.73
C LYS A 590 -15.06 -24.47 -29.85
N ASP A 591 -14.91 -25.79 -29.84
CA ASP A 591 -16.02 -26.73 -29.95
C ASP A 591 -16.95 -26.56 -28.73
N GLU A 592 -16.41 -26.49 -27.51
CA GLU A 592 -17.19 -26.26 -26.28
C GLU A 592 -17.87 -24.86 -26.21
N LEU A 593 -17.21 -23.81 -26.72
CA LEU A 593 -17.73 -22.43 -26.65
C LEU A 593 -18.74 -22.09 -27.74
N PHE A 594 -18.65 -22.74 -28.91
CA PHE A 594 -19.39 -22.36 -30.11
C PHE A 594 -20.32 -23.46 -30.66
N GLU A 595 -20.24 -24.72 -30.24
CA GLU A 595 -21.10 -25.82 -30.75
C GLU A 595 -22.39 -26.07 -29.94
N HIS A 596 -22.68 -25.33 -28.88
CA HIS A 596 -24.02 -25.33 -28.25
C HIS A 596 -25.06 -24.45 -28.99
N LYS A 597 -24.93 -24.36 -30.31
CA LYS A 597 -25.98 -23.87 -31.22
C LYS A 597 -26.12 -24.88 -32.36
N ALA A 598 -26.67 -26.04 -32.03
CA ALA A 598 -27.40 -26.89 -32.96
C ALA A 598 -28.78 -27.11 -32.36
#